data_AF-A0A953NTK3-F1
#
_entry.id   AF-A0A953NTK3-F1
#
_cell.length_a   1.000
_cell.length_b   1.000
_cell.length_c   1.000
_cell.angle_alpha   90.00
_cell.angle_beta   90.00
_cell.angle_gamma   90.00
#
_symmetry.space_group_name_H-M   'P 1'
#
loop_
_entity.id
_entity.type
_entity.pdbx_description
1 polymer ?
#
loop_
_entity_poly.entity_id
_entity_poly.type
_entity_poly.pdbx_seq_one_letter_code
_entity_poly.pdbx_strand_id
1 'polypeptide(L)'
;MDQSRLEFLVTCIDIAVYKTITSAIQRIQGAVNYTSTTATARAYIARRKIDGIFLDMALEGAAELVQNVRRGCSNRYAVIFACASSAEDAAKLLSSGVNFVLYKPLLADAVNQALNTAAQMMEAERKRYLRHQLMVPVIIKRRNNEQKAITSNISRGGMAIRCNDTYEPGAAVQFAFDLPMGEVSGRGEVAWSSMEGFMGIKFYLLGDHQKKYLSTWLDQREAERR
;
A
#
# COMPACT_ATOMS: atom_id res chain seq x y z
N MET A 1 -0.17 -13.82 9.59
CA MET A 1 -0.93 -13.80 8.32
C MET A 1 0.12 -13.85 7.23
N ASP A 2 0.17 -14.96 6.50
CA ASP A 2 1.18 -15.24 5.49
C ASP A 2 1.11 -14.16 4.39
N GLN A 3 2.12 -13.28 4.36
CA GLN A 3 2.19 -12.11 3.46
C GLN A 3 2.85 -12.46 2.11
N SER A 4 2.89 -13.74 1.73
CA SER A 4 3.53 -14.18 0.50
C SER A 4 2.68 -13.92 -0.76
N ARG A 5 1.35 -14.03 -0.66
CA ARG A 5 0.40 -14.00 -1.77
C ARG A 5 -0.20 -12.61 -2.02
N LEU A 6 -0.35 -12.21 -3.29
CA LEU A 6 -1.04 -10.97 -3.67
C LEU A 6 -2.55 -11.09 -3.42
N GLU A 7 -3.15 -10.12 -2.75
CA GLU A 7 -4.58 -10.09 -2.44
C GLU A 7 -5.35 -9.26 -3.48
N PHE A 8 -6.31 -9.88 -4.15
CA PHE A 8 -7.18 -9.26 -5.13
C PHE A 8 -8.63 -9.22 -4.68
N LEU A 9 -9.31 -8.13 -5.03
CA LEU A 9 -10.75 -7.99 -4.91
C LEU A 9 -11.36 -7.85 -6.31
N VAL A 10 -12.34 -8.68 -6.63
CA VAL A 10 -13.10 -8.64 -7.87
C VAL A 10 -14.54 -8.24 -7.55
N THR A 11 -14.96 -7.10 -8.07
CA THR A 11 -16.31 -6.56 -7.89
C THR A 11 -17.00 -6.47 -9.23
N CYS A 12 -17.84 -7.45 -9.55
CA CYS A 12 -18.57 -7.54 -10.81
C CYS A 12 -19.83 -8.40 -10.65
N ILE A 13 -20.77 -8.27 -11.58
CA ILE A 13 -21.99 -9.12 -11.65
C ILE A 13 -21.91 -10.16 -12.78
N ASP A 14 -20.99 -9.97 -13.72
CA ASP A 14 -20.81 -10.85 -14.87
C ASP A 14 -19.93 -12.06 -14.51
N ILE A 15 -20.52 -13.25 -14.58
CA ILE A 15 -19.86 -14.53 -14.26
C ILE A 15 -18.72 -14.84 -15.23
N ALA A 16 -18.83 -14.49 -16.52
CA ALA A 16 -17.78 -14.75 -17.50
C ALA A 16 -16.55 -13.86 -17.24
N VAL A 17 -16.80 -12.60 -16.90
CA VAL A 17 -15.78 -11.65 -16.42
C VAL A 17 -15.10 -12.17 -15.16
N TYR A 18 -15.88 -12.56 -14.15
CA TYR A 18 -15.36 -13.12 -12.90
C TYR A 18 -14.47 -14.35 -13.12
N LYS A 19 -14.92 -15.30 -13.95
CA LYS A 19 -14.16 -16.52 -14.27
C LYS A 19 -12.83 -16.18 -14.94
N THR A 20 -12.86 -15.31 -15.96
CA THR A 20 -11.65 -14.92 -16.70
C THR A 20 -10.62 -14.27 -15.79
N ILE A 21 -11.05 -13.31 -14.95
CA ILE A 21 -10.19 -12.63 -13.99
C ILE A 21 -9.63 -13.61 -12.96
N THR A 22 -10.50 -14.45 -12.38
CA THR A 22 -10.10 -15.41 -11.35
C THR A 22 -9.07 -16.40 -11.86
N SER A 23 -9.25 -16.93 -13.08
CA SER A 23 -8.28 -17.83 -13.71
C SER A 23 -6.93 -17.13 -13.95
N ALA A 24 -6.92 -15.87 -14.39
CA ALA A 24 -5.69 -15.10 -14.57
C ALA A 24 -4.95 -14.85 -13.25
N ILE A 25 -5.68 -14.48 -12.19
CA ILE A 25 -5.10 -14.24 -10.86
C ILE A 25 -4.56 -15.54 -10.24
N GLN A 26 -5.24 -16.67 -10.44
CA GLN A 26 -4.77 -17.97 -9.94
C GLN A 26 -3.45 -18.40 -10.59
N ARG A 27 -3.21 -18.05 -11.85
CA ARG A 27 -1.94 -18.35 -12.55
C ARG A 27 -0.74 -17.64 -11.93
N ILE A 28 -0.93 -16.43 -11.42
CA ILE A 28 0.10 -15.69 -10.67
C ILE A 28 0.09 -16.01 -9.18
N GLN A 29 -0.61 -17.09 -8.79
CA GLN A 29 -0.80 -17.52 -7.41
C GLN A 29 -1.35 -16.39 -6.53
N GLY A 30 -2.22 -15.50 -7.02
CA GLY A 30 -2.87 -14.43 -6.25
C GLY A 30 -4.19 -14.87 -5.62
N ALA A 31 -4.52 -14.38 -4.43
CA ALA A 31 -5.76 -14.70 -3.71
C ALA A 31 -6.89 -13.84 -4.26
N VAL A 32 -8.05 -14.46 -4.51
CA VAL A 32 -9.20 -13.78 -5.11
C VAL A 32 -10.33 -13.72 -4.11
N ASN A 33 -10.82 -12.51 -3.87
CA ASN A 33 -12.04 -12.25 -3.11
C ASN A 33 -13.08 -11.64 -4.03
N TYR A 34 -14.33 -12.07 -3.87
CA TYR A 34 -15.43 -11.64 -4.73
C TYR A 34 -16.45 -10.82 -3.94
N THR A 35 -16.96 -9.77 -4.56
CA THR A 35 -18.15 -9.04 -4.11
C THR A 35 -19.04 -8.69 -5.29
N SER A 36 -20.36 -8.67 -5.07
CA SER A 36 -21.34 -8.34 -6.12
C SER A 36 -21.76 -6.86 -6.13
N THR A 37 -21.42 -6.09 -5.08
CA THR A 37 -21.82 -4.68 -4.95
C THR A 37 -20.66 -3.79 -4.51
N THR A 38 -20.74 -2.51 -4.86
CA THR A 38 -19.75 -1.50 -4.45
C THR A 38 -19.77 -1.23 -2.94
N ALA A 39 -20.93 -1.34 -2.29
CA ALA A 39 -21.06 -1.20 -0.85
C ALA A 39 -20.31 -2.30 -0.07
N THR A 40 -20.44 -3.56 -0.49
CA THR A 40 -19.73 -4.69 0.12
C THR A 40 -18.23 -4.62 -0.19
N ALA A 41 -17.86 -4.23 -1.41
CA ALA A 41 -16.47 -3.96 -1.77
C ALA A 41 -15.83 -2.88 -0.88
N ARG A 42 -16.55 -1.76 -0.64
CA ARG A 42 -16.09 -0.69 0.25
C ARG A 42 -15.82 -1.18 1.66
N ALA A 43 -16.75 -1.95 2.23
CA ALA A 43 -16.58 -2.54 3.56
C ALA A 43 -15.40 -3.52 3.62
N TYR A 44 -15.17 -4.29 2.55
CA TYR A 44 -14.05 -5.20 2.41
C TYR A 44 -12.71 -4.44 2.40
N ILE A 45 -12.59 -3.42 1.54
CA ILE A 45 -11.39 -2.58 1.37
C ILE A 45 -11.07 -1.82 2.66
N ALA A 46 -12.07 -1.38 3.42
CA ALA A 46 -11.84 -0.64 4.66
C ALA A 46 -11.10 -1.45 5.73
N ARG A 47 -11.19 -2.79 5.70
CA ARG A 47 -10.67 -3.68 6.74
C ARG A 47 -9.44 -4.48 6.33
N ARG A 48 -9.07 -4.46 5.05
CA ARG A 48 -8.03 -5.32 4.48
C ARG A 48 -7.12 -4.56 3.54
N LYS A 49 -5.87 -4.98 3.47
CA LYS A 49 -4.93 -4.50 2.47
C LYS A 49 -5.15 -5.28 1.18
N ILE A 50 -5.35 -4.56 0.08
CA ILE A 50 -5.58 -5.11 -1.26
C ILE A 50 -4.47 -4.63 -2.18
N ASP A 51 -3.94 -5.54 -2.99
CA ASP A 51 -2.90 -5.25 -3.97
C ASP A 51 -3.52 -4.87 -5.32
N GLY A 52 -4.57 -5.60 -5.75
CA GLY A 52 -5.29 -5.35 -7.00
C GLY A 52 -6.80 -5.37 -6.85
N ILE A 53 -7.50 -4.44 -7.50
CA ILE A 53 -8.96 -4.32 -7.48
C ILE A 53 -9.47 -4.36 -8.93
N PHE A 54 -10.21 -5.40 -9.29
CA PHE A 54 -10.97 -5.44 -10.53
C PHE A 54 -12.38 -4.91 -10.25
N LEU A 55 -12.77 -3.85 -10.94
CA LEU A 55 -14.05 -3.18 -10.73
C LEU A 55 -14.84 -3.08 -12.03
N ASP A 56 -16.02 -3.65 -12.05
CA ASP A 56 -17.00 -3.46 -13.11
C ASP A 56 -17.56 -2.04 -13.06
N MET A 57 -17.27 -1.25 -14.10
CA MET A 57 -17.67 0.16 -14.15
C MET A 57 -19.17 0.36 -14.39
N ALA A 58 -19.88 -0.70 -14.83
CA ALA A 58 -21.34 -0.68 -14.95
C ALA A 58 -22.06 -0.76 -13.60
N LEU A 59 -21.35 -1.05 -12.49
CA LEU A 59 -21.96 -1.11 -11.17
C LEU A 59 -22.29 0.29 -10.64
N GLU A 60 -23.44 0.38 -9.98
CA GLU A 60 -23.83 1.59 -9.27
C GLU A 60 -22.79 1.96 -8.21
N GLY A 61 -22.34 3.22 -8.24
CA GLY A 61 -21.32 3.74 -7.33
C GLY A 61 -19.88 3.31 -7.64
N ALA A 62 -19.59 2.72 -8.81
CA ALA A 62 -18.23 2.29 -9.17
C ALA A 62 -17.22 3.46 -9.14
N ALA A 63 -17.57 4.59 -9.76
CA ALA A 63 -16.72 5.78 -9.75
C ALA A 63 -16.50 6.33 -8.32
N GLU A 64 -17.53 6.30 -7.47
CA GLU A 64 -17.42 6.71 -6.07
C GLU A 64 -16.50 5.77 -5.29
N LEU A 65 -16.57 4.46 -5.54
CA LEU A 65 -15.68 3.49 -4.93
C LEU A 65 -14.22 3.76 -5.29
N VAL A 66 -13.91 4.08 -6.55
CA VAL A 66 -12.55 4.48 -6.97
C VAL A 66 -12.07 5.69 -6.18
N GLN A 67 -12.90 6.73 -6.06
CA GLN A 67 -12.55 7.93 -5.30
C GLN A 67 -12.34 7.64 -3.81
N ASN A 68 -13.19 6.79 -3.22
CA ASN A 68 -13.04 6.35 -1.83
C ASN A 68 -11.74 5.59 -1.60
N VAL A 69 -11.35 4.71 -2.52
CA VAL A 69 -10.05 4.01 -2.48
C VAL A 69 -8.90 5.02 -2.51
N ARG A 70 -8.92 5.97 -3.46
CA ARG A 70 -7.85 6.97 -3.63
C ARG A 70 -7.75 7.97 -2.48
N ARG A 71 -8.84 8.27 -1.79
CA ARG A 71 -8.86 9.12 -0.59
C ARG A 71 -8.47 8.38 0.68
N GLY A 72 -8.66 7.06 0.74
CA GLY A 72 -8.35 6.24 1.91
C GLY A 72 -6.85 6.12 2.22
N CYS A 73 -6.49 5.84 3.47
CA CYS A 73 -5.08 5.73 3.85
C CYS A 73 -4.44 4.38 3.46
N SER A 74 -5.19 3.28 3.62
CA SER A 74 -4.63 1.93 3.53
C SER A 74 -4.49 1.40 2.10
N ASN A 75 -5.39 1.78 1.20
CA ASN A 75 -5.48 1.22 -0.17
C ASN A 75 -5.34 2.27 -1.29
N ARG A 76 -4.94 3.51 -0.97
CA ARG A 76 -4.82 4.60 -1.96
C ARG A 76 -3.97 4.28 -3.17
N TYR A 77 -2.97 3.41 -3.03
CA TYR A 77 -2.06 3.03 -4.11
C TYR A 77 -2.30 1.60 -4.63
N ALA A 78 -3.39 0.93 -4.21
CA ALA A 78 -3.78 -0.35 -4.79
C ALA A 78 -4.02 -0.21 -6.30
N VAL A 79 -3.66 -1.22 -7.10
CA VAL A 79 -3.86 -1.15 -8.56
C VAL A 79 -5.32 -1.40 -8.87
N ILE A 80 -5.98 -0.49 -9.59
CA ILE A 80 -7.39 -0.62 -9.98
C ILE A 80 -7.48 -0.92 -11.48
N PHE A 81 -8.11 -2.05 -11.82
CA PHE A 81 -8.43 -2.49 -13.16
C PHE A 81 -9.93 -2.25 -13.41
N ALA A 82 -10.25 -1.26 -14.22
CA ALA A 82 -11.62 -0.98 -14.66
C ALA A 82 -12.04 -2.00 -15.71
N CYS A 83 -13.11 -2.74 -15.45
CA CYS A 83 -13.77 -3.61 -16.43
C CYS A 83 -14.90 -2.79 -17.09
N ALA A 84 -14.63 -2.29 -18.29
CA ALA A 84 -15.43 -1.29 -18.97
C ALA A 84 -16.20 -1.88 -20.16
N SER A 85 -17.30 -1.24 -20.54
CA SER A 85 -18.01 -1.54 -21.79
C SER A 85 -17.38 -0.76 -22.95
N SER A 86 -17.53 -1.24 -24.20
CA SER A 86 -16.93 -0.60 -25.38
C SER A 86 -17.35 0.86 -25.62
N ALA A 87 -18.47 1.28 -25.07
CA ALA A 87 -18.97 2.66 -25.13
C ALA A 87 -18.28 3.60 -24.12
N GLU A 88 -17.55 3.09 -23.14
CA GLU A 88 -16.91 3.91 -22.11
C GLU A 88 -15.55 4.44 -22.57
N ASP A 89 -15.32 5.73 -22.35
CA ASP A 89 -14.07 6.40 -22.71
C ASP A 89 -12.95 6.04 -21.72
N ALA A 90 -11.87 5.44 -22.24
CA ALA A 90 -10.68 5.11 -21.47
C ALA A 90 -10.03 6.33 -20.82
N ALA A 91 -9.99 7.48 -21.50
CA ALA A 91 -9.35 8.69 -20.97
C ALA A 91 -10.08 9.18 -19.72
N LYS A 92 -11.41 9.20 -19.77
CA LYS A 92 -12.27 9.53 -18.62
C LYS A 92 -12.05 8.54 -17.47
N LEU A 93 -12.03 7.25 -17.73
CA LEU A 93 -11.80 6.22 -16.71
C LEU A 93 -10.43 6.38 -16.04
N LEU A 94 -9.36 6.54 -16.82
CA LEU A 94 -8.01 6.77 -16.30
C LEU A 94 -7.93 8.05 -15.45
N SER A 95 -8.54 9.14 -15.89
CA SER A 95 -8.60 10.40 -15.13
C SER A 95 -9.34 10.28 -13.79
N SER A 96 -10.23 9.28 -13.65
CA SER A 96 -10.94 8.99 -12.40
C SER A 96 -10.07 8.30 -11.35
N GLY A 97 -8.86 7.89 -11.71
CA GLY A 97 -7.88 7.30 -10.81
C GLY A 97 -7.75 5.78 -10.93
N VAL A 98 -8.32 5.14 -11.95
CA VAL A 98 -8.00 3.73 -12.27
C VAL A 98 -6.65 3.62 -12.97
N ASN A 99 -5.99 2.47 -12.87
CA ASN A 99 -4.66 2.26 -13.45
C ASN A 99 -4.73 1.63 -14.84
N PHE A 100 -5.70 0.74 -15.04
CA PHE A 100 -5.88 -0.01 -16.28
C PHE A 100 -7.36 -0.02 -16.66
N VAL A 101 -7.62 0.00 -17.97
CA VAL A 101 -8.97 -0.16 -18.53
C VAL A 101 -8.97 -1.43 -19.37
N LEU A 102 -9.91 -2.32 -19.08
CA LEU A 102 -10.10 -3.61 -19.74
C LEU A 102 -11.52 -3.65 -20.32
N TYR A 103 -11.63 -3.71 -21.64
CA TYR A 103 -12.92 -3.69 -22.32
C TYR A 103 -13.56 -5.09 -22.38
N LYS A 104 -14.85 -5.15 -22.06
CA LYS A 104 -15.68 -6.35 -22.19
C LYS A 104 -16.00 -6.62 -23.67
N PRO A 105 -16.05 -7.89 -24.11
CA PRO A 105 -15.78 -9.10 -23.33
C PRO A 105 -14.30 -9.24 -22.97
N LEU A 106 -14.01 -9.62 -21.72
CA LEU A 106 -12.63 -9.73 -21.26
C LEU A 106 -11.95 -10.93 -21.91
N LEU A 107 -10.86 -10.67 -22.64
CA LEU A 107 -9.98 -11.71 -23.16
C LEU A 107 -8.93 -12.07 -22.11
N ALA A 108 -8.66 -13.36 -21.95
CA ALA A 108 -7.71 -13.86 -20.96
C ALA A 108 -6.32 -13.22 -21.13
N ASP A 109 -5.86 -13.06 -22.38
CA ASP A 109 -4.56 -12.46 -22.68
C ASP A 109 -4.48 -10.98 -22.28
N ALA A 110 -5.56 -10.23 -22.46
CA ALA A 110 -5.62 -8.82 -22.03
C ALA A 110 -5.53 -8.70 -20.50
N VAL A 111 -6.21 -9.58 -19.76
CA VAL A 111 -6.12 -9.61 -18.29
C VAL A 111 -4.72 -10.00 -17.83
N ASN A 112 -4.11 -11.02 -18.45
CA ASN A 112 -2.75 -11.45 -18.14
C ASN A 112 -1.73 -10.33 -18.42
N GLN A 113 -1.85 -9.64 -19.55
CA GLN A 113 -0.97 -8.52 -19.90
C GLN A 113 -1.10 -7.37 -18.90
N ALA A 114 -2.33 -7.02 -18.49
CA ALA A 114 -2.56 -6.00 -17.48
C ALA A 114 -1.96 -6.39 -16.12
N LEU A 115 -2.14 -7.63 -15.69
CA LEU A 115 -1.53 -8.14 -14.45
C LEU A 115 0.01 -8.09 -14.50
N ASN A 116 0.61 -8.51 -15.61
CA ASN A 116 2.07 -8.46 -15.81
C ASN A 116 2.59 -7.01 -15.77
N THR A 117 1.88 -6.08 -16.41
CA THR A 117 2.24 -4.66 -16.41
C THR A 117 2.09 -4.05 -15.01
N ALA A 118 1.05 -4.47 -14.27
CA ALA A 118 0.79 -4.03 -12.91
C ALA A 118 1.73 -4.64 -11.85
N ALA A 119 2.47 -5.71 -12.18
CA ALA A 119 3.26 -6.46 -11.20
C ALA A 119 4.25 -5.57 -10.44
N GLN A 120 4.94 -4.66 -11.14
CA GLN A 120 5.87 -3.72 -10.50
C GLN A 120 5.16 -2.71 -9.60
N MET A 121 3.95 -2.27 -9.96
CA MET A 121 3.15 -1.34 -9.15
C MET A 121 2.67 -2.01 -7.86
N MET A 122 2.19 -3.26 -7.96
CA MET A 122 1.75 -4.05 -6.81
C MET A 122 2.92 -4.34 -5.87
N GLU A 123 4.07 -4.74 -6.40
CA GLU A 123 5.28 -4.98 -5.59
C GLU A 123 5.78 -3.71 -4.91
N ALA A 124 5.78 -2.57 -5.62
CA ALA A 124 6.16 -1.28 -5.04
C ALA A 124 5.25 -0.90 -3.87
N GLU A 125 3.93 -1.11 -4.00
CA GLU A 125 2.99 -0.84 -2.92
C GLU A 125 3.15 -1.80 -1.73
N ARG A 126 3.42 -3.09 -2.00
CA ARG A 126 3.67 -4.08 -0.96
C ARG A 126 4.91 -3.74 -0.15
N LYS A 127 6.00 -3.38 -0.83
CA LYS A 127 7.24 -2.87 -0.19
C LYS A 127 7.03 -1.59 0.59
N ARG A 128 6.11 -0.71 0.17
CA ARG A 128 5.77 0.52 0.88
C ARG A 128 5.04 0.23 2.20
N TYR A 129 4.13 -0.74 2.21
CA TYR A 129 3.33 -1.08 3.38
C TYR A 129 4.03 -2.04 4.36
N LEU A 130 4.94 -2.88 3.87
CA LEU A 130 5.61 -3.87 4.69
C LEU A 130 6.38 -3.20 5.84
N ARG A 131 6.08 -3.62 7.07
CA ARG A 131 6.75 -3.13 8.28
C ARG A 131 7.48 -4.28 8.94
N HIS A 132 8.76 -4.05 9.20
CA HIS A 132 9.65 -4.99 9.86
C HIS A 132 9.72 -4.65 11.34
N GLN A 133 9.51 -5.63 12.20
CA GLN A 133 9.77 -5.46 13.64
C GLN A 133 11.26 -5.20 13.82
N LEU A 134 11.59 -4.10 14.49
CA LEU A 134 12.94 -3.68 14.76
C LEU A 134 12.93 -2.94 16.09
N MET A 135 13.77 -3.37 17.03
CA MET A 135 13.95 -2.72 18.32
C MET A 135 15.37 -2.18 18.42
N VAL A 136 15.57 -0.94 17.99
CA VAL A 136 16.83 -0.23 18.12
C VAL A 136 16.62 1.13 18.80
N PRO A 137 17.60 1.65 19.53
CA PRO A 137 17.55 3.02 20.05
C PRO A 137 17.42 4.02 18.89
N VAL A 138 16.61 5.05 19.10
CA VAL A 138 16.47 6.18 18.18
C VAL A 138 16.48 7.48 18.97
N ILE A 139 17.22 8.45 18.47
CA ILE A 139 17.23 9.82 18.98
C ILE A 139 16.20 10.62 18.19
N ILE A 140 15.28 11.27 18.89
CA ILE A 140 14.28 12.17 18.30
C ILE A 140 14.58 13.59 18.75
N LYS A 141 14.71 14.51 17.79
CA LYS A 141 14.91 15.94 18.06
C LYS A 141 13.75 16.76 17.52
N ARG A 142 13.24 17.66 18.34
CA ARG A 142 12.21 18.64 17.96
C ARG A 142 12.52 19.99 18.60
N ARG A 143 12.77 21.01 17.77
CA ARG A 143 13.18 22.35 18.22
C ARG A 143 14.42 22.22 19.13
N ASN A 144 14.30 22.57 20.42
CA ASN A 144 15.38 22.50 21.40
C ASN A 144 15.31 21.24 22.29
N ASN A 145 14.34 20.35 22.05
CA ASN A 145 14.17 19.13 22.83
C ASN A 145 14.77 17.94 22.09
N GLU A 146 15.50 17.11 22.82
CA GLU A 146 16.00 15.82 22.37
C GLU A 146 15.52 14.74 23.34
N GLN A 147 15.04 13.62 22.80
CA GLN A 147 14.65 12.47 23.59
C GLN A 147 15.14 11.17 22.98
N LYS A 148 15.36 10.18 23.85
CA LYS A 148 15.64 8.81 23.46
C LYS A 148 14.34 8.03 23.35
N ALA A 149 14.26 7.18 22.35
CA ALA A 149 13.15 6.28 22.10
C ALA A 149 13.66 4.94 21.59
N ILE A 150 12.77 3.97 21.41
CA ILE A 150 13.08 2.67 20.83
C ILE A 150 12.12 2.39 19.69
N THR A 151 12.61 1.97 18.54
CA THR A 151 11.74 1.55 17.42
C THR A 151 10.92 0.32 17.82
N SER A 152 9.68 0.23 17.35
CA SER A 152 8.88 -0.99 17.44
C SER A 152 8.77 -1.68 16.07
N ASN A 153 8.69 -0.89 15.00
CA ASN A 153 8.78 -1.37 13.64
C ASN A 153 9.25 -0.26 12.69
N ILE A 154 9.70 -0.66 11.50
CA ILE A 154 10.19 0.23 10.46
C ILE A 154 9.71 -0.22 9.08
N SER A 155 9.46 0.73 8.19
CA SER A 155 9.27 0.51 6.75
C SER A 155 10.10 1.52 5.96
N ARG A 156 10.08 1.42 4.63
CA ARG A 156 10.75 2.37 3.75
C ARG A 156 10.24 3.80 3.89
N GLY A 157 9.01 3.97 4.37
CA GLY A 157 8.33 5.27 4.45
C GLY A 157 8.15 5.81 5.87
N GLY A 158 8.56 5.09 6.90
CA GLY A 158 8.37 5.53 8.27
C GLY A 158 8.77 4.50 9.32
N MET A 159 8.64 4.88 10.58
CA MET A 159 8.85 3.99 11.73
C MET A 159 7.76 4.20 12.77
N ALA A 160 7.57 3.21 13.63
CA ALA A 160 6.84 3.39 14.88
C ALA A 160 7.85 3.27 16.01
N ILE A 161 7.72 4.11 17.02
CA ILE A 161 8.63 4.17 18.16
C ILE A 161 7.84 4.16 19.46
N ARG A 162 8.49 3.73 20.53
CA ARG A 162 8.06 3.90 21.91
C ARG A 162 8.95 4.96 22.55
N CYS A 163 8.34 5.99 23.11
CA CYS A 163 9.01 7.14 23.69
C CYS A 163 8.30 7.59 24.97
N ASN A 164 8.98 8.40 25.78
CA ASN A 164 8.39 8.93 27.01
C ASN A 164 7.39 10.04 26.69
N ASP A 165 7.78 10.98 25.84
CA ASP A 165 6.96 12.12 25.45
C ASP A 165 6.55 11.97 23.99
N THR A 166 5.24 11.91 23.73
CA THR A 166 4.72 11.93 22.36
C THR A 166 4.50 13.37 21.90
N TYR A 167 4.53 13.59 20.59
CA TYR A 167 4.14 14.86 19.98
C TYR A 167 2.80 14.73 19.25
N GLU A 168 2.17 15.87 18.97
CA GLU A 168 0.93 15.93 18.20
C GLU A 168 1.11 15.46 16.74
N PRO A 169 0.10 14.80 16.13
CA PRO A 169 0.10 14.54 14.69
C PRO A 169 0.34 15.82 13.88
N GLY A 170 1.16 15.74 12.84
CA GLY A 170 1.62 16.91 12.06
C GLY A 170 2.90 17.55 12.59
N ALA A 171 3.39 17.18 13.78
CA ALA A 171 4.65 17.72 14.30
C ALA A 171 5.86 17.26 13.47
N ALA A 172 6.66 18.21 13.00
CA ALA A 172 7.95 17.93 12.36
C ALA A 172 9.01 17.51 13.38
N VAL A 173 9.74 16.43 13.09
CA VAL A 173 10.79 15.87 13.93
C VAL A 173 12.02 15.50 13.11
N GLN A 174 13.19 15.52 13.74
CA GLN A 174 14.40 14.87 13.24
C GLN A 174 14.60 13.56 13.98
N PHE A 175 15.14 12.56 13.29
CA PHE A 175 15.46 11.27 13.89
C PHE A 175 16.85 10.79 13.47
N ALA A 176 17.49 9.99 14.32
CA ALA A 176 18.72 9.26 14.00
C ALA A 176 18.71 7.91 14.74
N PHE A 177 19.06 6.83 14.05
CA PHE A 177 19.19 5.48 14.62
C PHE A 177 20.24 4.68 13.85
N ASP A 178 20.84 3.71 14.53
CA ASP A 178 21.87 2.85 13.94
C ASP A 178 21.29 1.55 13.38
N LEU A 179 21.79 1.18 12.21
CA LEU A 179 21.63 -0.15 11.62
C LEU A 179 23.03 -0.78 11.48
N PRO A 180 23.14 -2.12 11.33
CA PRO A 180 24.44 -2.82 11.32
C PRO A 180 25.49 -2.29 10.35
N MET A 181 25.10 -1.60 9.28
CA MET A 181 25.99 -1.10 8.24
C MET A 181 26.11 0.45 8.24
N GLY A 182 25.59 1.15 9.27
CA GLY A 182 25.65 2.62 9.38
C GLY A 182 24.40 3.29 9.96
N GLU A 183 24.55 4.58 10.30
CA GLU A 183 23.48 5.44 10.83
C GLU A 183 22.47 5.83 9.74
N VAL A 184 21.19 5.78 10.10
CA VAL A 184 20.09 6.38 9.33
C VAL A 184 19.57 7.59 10.10
N SER A 185 19.71 8.77 9.51
CA SER A 185 19.18 10.01 10.05
C SER A 185 18.35 10.76 9.02
N GLY A 186 17.39 11.58 9.47
CA GLY A 186 16.48 12.26 8.56
C GLY A 186 15.44 13.15 9.25
N ARG A 187 14.51 13.66 8.45
CA ARG A 187 13.35 14.44 8.89
C ARG A 187 12.07 13.69 8.61
N GLY A 188 11.12 13.80 9.53
CA GLY A 188 9.79 13.23 9.38
C GLY A 188 8.72 14.06 10.05
N GLU A 189 7.50 13.54 9.97
CA GLU A 189 6.33 14.09 10.64
C GLU A 189 5.65 13.00 11.44
N VAL A 190 5.13 13.39 12.60
CA VAL A 190 4.31 12.53 13.42
C VAL A 190 2.99 12.25 12.69
N ALA A 191 2.79 11.00 12.28
CA ALA A 191 1.59 10.55 11.59
C ALA A 191 0.46 10.22 12.58
N TRP A 192 0.82 9.74 13.77
CA TRP A 192 -0.09 9.43 14.87
C TRP A 192 0.69 9.31 16.18
N SER A 193 0.01 9.48 17.30
CA SER A 193 0.53 9.21 18.64
C SER A 193 -0.54 8.51 19.48
N SER A 194 -0.12 7.76 20.49
CA SER A 194 -0.96 7.02 21.43
C SER A 194 -0.67 7.48 22.86
N MET A 195 -1.69 7.42 23.72
CA MET A 195 -1.56 7.66 25.16
C MET A 195 -0.61 6.67 25.85
N GLU A 196 -0.34 5.53 25.23
CA GLU A 196 0.56 4.48 25.74
C GLU A 196 2.05 4.76 25.43
N GLY A 197 2.38 5.94 24.89
CA GLY A 197 3.77 6.32 24.58
C GLY A 197 4.26 5.80 23.23
N PHE A 198 3.36 5.41 22.32
CA PHE A 198 3.72 5.08 20.94
C PHE A 198 3.55 6.29 20.03
N MET A 199 4.48 6.43 19.09
CA MET A 199 4.45 7.49 18.08
C MET A 199 4.86 6.93 16.71
N GLY A 200 4.03 7.18 15.70
CA GLY A 200 4.32 6.86 14.30
C GLY A 200 4.97 8.05 13.61
N ILE A 201 6.12 7.85 12.98
CA ILE A 201 6.84 8.88 12.23
C ILE A 201 6.84 8.49 10.75
N LYS A 202 6.33 9.38 9.89
CA LYS A 202 6.44 9.29 8.44
C LYS A 202 7.69 10.03 7.98
N PHE A 203 8.50 9.40 7.12
CA PHE A 203 9.71 10.03 6.59
C PHE A 203 9.35 11.05 5.50
N TYR A 204 9.91 12.24 5.60
CA TYR A 204 9.79 13.30 4.60
C TYR A 204 11.08 13.54 3.84
N LEU A 205 12.20 13.52 4.55
CA LEU A 205 13.50 13.72 3.95
C LEU A 205 14.47 12.70 4.53
N LEU A 206 14.89 11.78 3.68
CA LEU A 206 16.08 10.95 3.86
C LEU A 206 17.05 11.37 2.76
N GLY A 207 18.33 11.56 3.06
CA GLY A 207 19.32 11.74 2.00
C GLY A 207 19.29 10.54 1.05
N ASP A 208 19.55 10.75 -0.25
CA ASP A 208 19.43 9.68 -1.25
C ASP A 208 20.26 8.45 -0.90
N HIS A 209 21.46 8.66 -0.35
CA HIS A 209 22.32 7.60 0.16
C HIS A 209 21.65 6.82 1.29
N GLN A 210 21.09 7.51 2.29
CA GLN A 210 20.40 6.89 3.43
C GLN A 210 19.12 6.16 3.03
N LYS A 211 18.38 6.70 2.06
CA LYS A 211 17.17 6.07 1.51
C LYS A 211 17.51 4.78 0.76
N LYS A 212 18.56 4.79 -0.06
CA LYS A 212 19.05 3.60 -0.77
C LYS A 212 19.55 2.57 0.23
N TYR A 213 20.33 3.01 1.21
CA TYR A 213 20.85 2.17 2.29
C TYR A 213 19.75 1.46 3.08
N LEU A 214 18.77 2.22 3.61
CA LEU A 214 17.62 1.67 4.32
C LEU A 214 16.85 0.68 3.43
N SER A 215 16.65 1.03 2.16
CA SER A 215 15.97 0.16 1.20
C SER A 215 16.70 -1.18 1.03
N THR A 216 18.02 -1.16 0.80
CA THR A 216 18.84 -2.35 0.64
C THR A 216 18.85 -3.22 1.90
N TRP A 217 18.95 -2.60 3.09
CA TRP A 217 18.90 -3.34 4.35
C TRP A 217 17.55 -4.03 4.57
N LEU A 218 16.44 -3.35 4.23
CA LEU A 218 15.11 -3.95 4.31
C LEU A 218 14.93 -5.08 3.27
N ASP A 219 15.42 -4.90 2.04
CA ASP A 219 15.41 -5.96 1.02
C ASP A 219 16.15 -7.23 1.48
N GLN A 220 17.29 -7.09 2.18
CA GLN A 220 18.02 -8.23 2.75
C GLN A 220 17.22 -8.94 3.85
N ARG A 221 16.62 -8.18 4.78
CA ARG A 221 15.74 -8.73 5.84
C ARG A 221 14.51 -9.44 5.29
N GLU A 222 13.99 -8.98 4.15
CA GLU A 222 12.88 -9.63 3.45
C GLU A 222 13.29 -10.96 2.82
N ALA A 223 14.51 -11.04 2.26
CA ALA A 223 15.04 -12.27 1.69
C ALA A 223 15.32 -13.35 2.75
N GLU A 224 15.81 -12.96 3.95
CA GLU A 224 16.06 -13.87 5.07
C GLU A 224 14.79 -14.51 5.68
N ARG A 225 13.62 -13.93 5.40
CA ARG A 225 12.31 -14.41 5.91
C ARG A 225 11.55 -15.30 4.93
N ARG A 226 12.02 -15.43 3.69
CA ARG A 226 11.44 -16.30 2.66
C ARG A 226 12.10 -17.67 2.70
#